data_AF-A0A1E4M3L0-F1
#
_entry.id   AF-A0A1E4M3L0-F1
#
_cell.length_a   1.000
_cell.length_b   1.000
_cell.length_c   1.000
_cell.angle_alpha   90.00
_cell.angle_beta   90.00
_cell.angle_gamma   90.00
#
_symmetry.space_group_name_H-M   'P 1'
#
loop_
_entity.id
_entity.type
_entity.pdbx_description
1 polymer ?
#
loop_
_entity_poly.entity_id
_entity_poly.type
_entity_poly.pdbx_seq_one_letter_code
_entity_poly.pdbx_strand_id
1 'polypeptide(L)'
;MRRLRDEGTWQQWVLVAIALLCAAGMRVALAPDVSRDVAHAVGPWLDTIRSGGFSALGGSFANYNPPYLYLLYLGSLTPLSDVAVVKTIAAVFDLALAAGVAAVAYRVRGSIAIAAVAGAGILLLPEVFLNSAMWGQADGIFTALLVWSAWGLLTRRFTLAWVLFALAFSVKLQAMFLLPFIALAFIVQRHRWRSVLVAVGALLLTYVPALIAGRSVGSLASVYLDQVGAKKLLAVGVANMYQWIPSKFYPTVFPAGLLFAVAVVALLVALYLRQAPPPEESGPWLLRVGAAVGVLVPFILPAMHDRYFYAGAVFTALCVLVDRRYLGPLVVLQFTAVMAYSPFLWGATVLPYWAVAIPQLGAVLWVVWLSMPRGFASGATPVDRDARAYT
;
A
#
# COMPACT_ATOMS: atom_id res chain seq x y z
N MET A 1 -18.50 20.00 -25.72
CA MET A 1 -17.09 20.14 -26.13
C MET A 1 -16.32 18.86 -25.80
N ARG A 2 -15.94 18.06 -26.80
CA ARG A 2 -15.03 16.92 -26.62
C ARG A 2 -13.68 17.50 -26.18
N ARG A 3 -13.20 17.21 -24.97
CA ARG A 3 -11.79 17.47 -24.62
C ARG A 3 -10.97 16.68 -25.63
N LEU A 4 -10.25 17.38 -26.52
CA LEU A 4 -9.19 16.75 -27.31
C LEU A 4 -8.31 16.02 -26.31
N ARG A 5 -8.15 14.71 -26.50
CA ARG A 5 -7.24 13.91 -25.67
C ARG A 5 -5.88 14.57 -25.81
N ASP A 6 -5.31 15.03 -24.71
CA ASP A 6 -3.92 15.47 -24.69
C ASP A 6 -3.05 14.24 -24.96
N GLU A 7 -2.65 14.05 -26.22
CA GLU A 7 -1.94 12.86 -26.72
C GLU A 7 -0.47 12.84 -26.28
N GLY A 8 -0.01 13.87 -25.57
CA GLY A 8 1.37 14.01 -25.13
C GLY A 8 2.34 14.35 -26.24
N THR A 9 3.51 14.87 -25.88
CA THR A 9 4.58 15.17 -26.83
C THR A 9 5.45 13.93 -27.07
N TRP A 10 6.14 13.86 -28.21
CA TRP A 10 7.07 12.75 -28.48
C TRP A 10 8.17 12.64 -27.42
N GLN A 11 8.63 13.76 -26.83
CA GLN A 11 9.60 13.74 -25.73
C GLN A 11 9.05 13.01 -24.50
N GLN A 12 7.77 13.20 -24.17
CA GLN A 12 7.13 12.50 -23.05
C GLN A 12 7.09 10.99 -23.30
N TRP A 13 6.79 10.56 -24.52
CA TRP A 13 6.78 9.15 -24.89
C TRP A 13 8.17 8.51 -24.88
N VAL A 14 9.19 9.24 -25.34
CA VAL A 14 10.59 8.81 -25.22
C VAL A 14 10.99 8.66 -23.75
N LEU A 15 10.63 9.61 -22.87
CA LEU A 15 10.92 9.52 -21.44
C LEU A 15 10.22 8.32 -20.79
N VAL A 16 8.96 8.05 -21.14
CA VAL A 16 8.22 6.86 -20.67
C VAL A 16 8.91 5.58 -21.15
N ALA A 17 9.31 5.50 -22.42
CA ALA A 17 10.02 4.34 -22.95
C ALA A 17 11.35 4.10 -22.23
N ILE A 18 12.15 5.14 -22.02
CA ILE A 18 13.40 5.07 -21.25
C ILE A 18 13.12 4.59 -19.82
N ALA A 19 12.12 5.16 -19.14
CA ALA A 19 11.77 4.79 -17.78
C ALA A 19 11.36 3.30 -17.68
N LEU A 20 10.58 2.80 -18.65
CA LEU A 20 10.19 1.39 -18.71
C LEU A 20 11.39 0.47 -18.99
N LEU A 21 12.29 0.87 -19.90
CA LEU A 21 13.52 0.12 -20.17
C LEU A 21 14.45 0.07 -18.95
N CYS A 22 14.62 1.20 -18.24
CA CYS A 22 15.35 1.24 -16.98
C CYS A 22 14.69 0.33 -15.93
N ALA A 23 13.37 0.43 -15.75
CA ALA A 23 12.63 -0.38 -14.80
C ALA A 23 12.76 -1.89 -15.08
N ALA A 24 12.72 -2.29 -16.36
CA ALA A 24 12.94 -3.66 -16.79
C ALA A 24 14.39 -4.09 -16.59
N GLY A 25 15.35 -3.26 -17.00
CA GLY A 25 16.78 -3.52 -16.83
C GLY A 25 17.18 -3.70 -15.36
N MET A 26 16.64 -2.89 -14.46
CA MET A 26 16.85 -3.04 -13.02
C MET A 26 16.30 -4.37 -12.48
N ARG A 27 15.11 -4.78 -12.92
CA ARG A 27 14.50 -6.07 -12.52
C ARG A 27 15.30 -7.26 -13.03
N VAL A 28 15.83 -7.18 -14.26
CA VAL A 28 16.70 -8.22 -14.83
C VAL A 28 18.04 -8.26 -14.08
N ALA A 29 18.66 -7.11 -13.84
CA ALA A 29 19.94 -7.02 -13.13
C ALA A 29 19.87 -7.55 -11.70
N LEU A 30 18.76 -7.29 -11.01
CA LEU A 30 18.52 -7.75 -9.63
C LEU A 30 17.93 -9.16 -9.58
N ALA A 31 17.45 -9.74 -10.68
CA ALA A 31 16.80 -11.05 -10.68
C ALA A 31 17.62 -12.18 -9.99
N PRO A 32 18.96 -12.24 -10.14
CA PRO A 32 19.77 -13.28 -9.48
C PRO A 32 19.86 -13.14 -7.95
N ASP A 33 19.61 -11.95 -7.38
CA ASP A 33 19.82 -11.72 -5.95
C ASP A 33 18.87 -12.55 -5.08
N VAL A 34 19.41 -13.31 -4.15
CA VAL A 34 18.61 -14.10 -3.21
C VAL A 34 18.64 -13.44 -1.84
N SER A 35 17.52 -12.87 -1.42
CA SER A 35 17.40 -12.30 -0.09
C SER A 35 17.28 -13.38 0.98
N ARG A 36 17.58 -13.03 2.24
CA ARG A 36 17.38 -13.94 3.38
C ARG A 36 15.94 -14.42 3.52
N ASP A 37 14.96 -13.59 3.18
CA ASP A 37 13.54 -13.97 3.25
C ASP A 37 13.20 -14.99 2.15
N VAL A 38 13.76 -14.85 0.95
CA VAL A 38 13.60 -15.86 -0.10
C VAL A 38 14.30 -17.15 0.28
N ALA A 39 15.54 -17.10 0.76
CA ALA A 39 16.32 -18.28 1.11
C ALA A 39 15.76 -19.06 2.32
N HIS A 40 15.27 -18.36 3.35
CA HIS A 40 14.95 -18.99 4.64
C HIS A 40 13.47 -18.99 5.02
N ALA A 41 12.61 -18.29 4.28
CA ALA A 41 11.17 -18.33 4.48
C ALA A 41 10.45 -18.84 3.23
N VAL A 42 10.54 -18.12 2.11
CA VAL A 42 9.71 -18.44 0.93
C VAL A 42 10.19 -19.68 0.18
N GLY A 43 11.51 -19.94 0.14
CA GLY A 43 12.08 -21.17 -0.44
C GLY A 43 11.54 -22.43 0.24
N PRO A 44 11.66 -22.58 1.57
CA PRO A 44 11.05 -23.72 2.29
C PRO A 44 9.54 -23.87 2.08
N TRP A 45 8.81 -22.76 1.88
CA TRP A 45 7.39 -22.81 1.53
C TRP A 45 7.18 -23.41 0.14
N LEU A 46 7.97 -22.99 -0.86
CA LEU A 46 7.94 -23.55 -2.20
C LEU A 46 8.35 -25.03 -2.22
N ASP A 47 9.36 -25.44 -1.44
CA ASP A 47 9.73 -26.84 -1.29
C ASP A 47 8.56 -27.69 -0.77
N THR A 48 7.86 -27.19 0.25
CA THR A 48 6.66 -27.85 0.81
C THR A 48 5.55 -27.94 -0.23
N ILE A 49 5.34 -26.88 -1.02
CA ILE A 49 4.33 -26.83 -2.07
C ILE A 49 4.67 -27.76 -3.24
N ARG A 50 5.94 -27.80 -3.67
CA ARG A 50 6.40 -28.67 -4.78
C ARG A 50 6.33 -30.14 -4.42
N SER A 51 6.66 -30.49 -3.17
CA SER A 51 6.59 -31.87 -2.68
C SER A 51 5.15 -32.34 -2.45
N GLY A 52 4.28 -31.50 -1.89
CA GLY A 52 2.90 -31.86 -1.54
C GLY A 52 1.83 -31.47 -2.58
N GLY A 53 2.20 -30.77 -3.64
CA GLY A 53 1.27 -30.25 -4.64
C GLY A 53 0.15 -29.41 -4.03
N PHE A 54 -1.07 -29.55 -4.56
CA PHE A 54 -2.23 -28.82 -4.04
C PHE A 54 -2.55 -29.17 -2.58
N SER A 55 -2.32 -30.41 -2.15
CA SER A 55 -2.59 -30.84 -0.76
C SER A 55 -1.70 -30.14 0.28
N ALA A 56 -0.53 -29.64 -0.13
CA ALA A 56 0.33 -28.85 0.75
C ALA A 56 -0.39 -27.63 1.33
N LEU A 57 -1.33 -27.04 0.58
CA LEU A 57 -2.12 -25.87 1.00
C LEU A 57 -3.03 -26.17 2.21
N GLY A 58 -3.24 -27.45 2.53
CA GLY A 58 -3.90 -27.90 3.76
C GLY A 58 -3.07 -27.70 5.03
N GLY A 59 -1.75 -27.59 4.89
CA GLY A 59 -0.80 -27.47 6.01
C GLY A 59 -0.63 -26.05 6.55
N SER A 60 0.00 -25.95 7.73
CA SER A 60 0.36 -24.70 8.40
C SER A 60 1.88 -24.50 8.43
N PHE A 61 2.48 -24.33 7.25
CA PHE A 61 3.93 -24.21 7.06
C PHE A 61 4.41 -22.76 6.81
N ALA A 62 3.48 -21.84 6.56
CA ALA A 62 3.77 -20.45 6.24
C ALA A 62 3.04 -19.49 7.19
N ASN A 63 3.65 -18.34 7.43
CA ASN A 63 3.05 -17.25 8.23
C ASN A 63 2.29 -16.23 7.36
N TYR A 64 1.94 -16.61 6.13
CA TYR A 64 1.14 -15.81 5.21
C TYR A 64 -0.25 -16.42 5.07
N ASN A 65 -1.21 -15.57 4.72
CA ASN A 65 -2.53 -16.03 4.34
C ASN A 65 -2.51 -16.77 3.00
N PRO A 66 -3.52 -17.63 2.74
CA PRO A 66 -3.55 -18.49 1.57
C PRO A 66 -3.37 -17.82 0.19
N PRO A 67 -3.88 -16.60 -0.08
CA PRO A 67 -3.77 -16.00 -1.42
C PRO A 67 -2.35 -15.93 -1.98
N TYR A 68 -1.36 -15.59 -1.15
CA TYR A 68 0.04 -15.60 -1.60
C TYR A 68 0.54 -17.02 -1.84
N LEU A 69 0.15 -17.98 -1.00
CA LEU A 69 0.50 -19.39 -1.17
C LEU A 69 -0.10 -19.98 -2.46
N TYR A 70 -1.26 -19.49 -2.91
CA TYR A 70 -1.83 -19.88 -4.20
C TYR A 70 -1.01 -19.36 -5.37
N LEU A 71 -0.49 -18.14 -5.28
CA LEU A 71 0.42 -17.59 -6.29
C LEU A 71 1.73 -18.41 -6.34
N LEU A 72 2.28 -18.77 -5.17
CA LEU A 72 3.44 -19.65 -5.07
C LEU A 72 3.13 -21.05 -5.64
N TYR A 73 1.96 -21.61 -5.36
CA TYR A 73 1.50 -22.87 -5.94
C TYR A 73 1.45 -22.80 -7.46
N LEU A 74 0.81 -21.79 -8.05
CA LEU A 74 0.79 -21.63 -9.50
C LEU A 74 2.20 -21.48 -10.09
N GLY A 75 3.08 -20.74 -9.42
CA GLY A 75 4.49 -20.63 -9.83
C GLY A 75 5.25 -21.95 -9.71
N SER A 76 4.94 -22.76 -8.71
CA SER A 76 5.57 -24.06 -8.49
C SER A 76 5.27 -25.09 -9.58
N LEU A 77 4.23 -24.87 -10.38
CA LEU A 77 3.89 -25.69 -11.55
C LEU A 77 4.79 -25.40 -12.77
N THR A 78 5.59 -24.34 -12.71
CA THR A 78 6.53 -23.96 -13.77
C THR A 78 7.92 -24.55 -13.52
N PRO A 79 8.76 -24.69 -14.55
CA PRO A 79 10.16 -25.13 -14.39
C PRO A 79 11.07 -24.03 -13.82
N LEU A 80 10.52 -22.90 -13.39
CA LEU A 80 11.30 -21.80 -12.82
C LEU A 80 11.88 -22.18 -11.45
N SER A 81 13.08 -21.67 -11.16
CA SER A 81 13.65 -21.72 -9.82
C SER A 81 12.80 -20.93 -8.82
N ASP A 82 12.92 -21.22 -7.53
CA ASP A 82 12.09 -20.58 -6.50
C ASP A 82 12.26 -19.06 -6.46
N VAL A 83 13.49 -18.58 -6.60
CA VAL A 83 13.80 -17.15 -6.70
C VAL A 83 13.10 -16.53 -7.91
N ALA A 84 13.15 -17.21 -9.07
CA ALA A 84 12.49 -16.75 -10.27
C ALA A 84 10.96 -16.73 -10.13
N VAL A 85 10.36 -17.73 -9.46
CA VAL A 85 8.92 -17.74 -9.13
C VAL A 85 8.57 -16.50 -8.30
N VAL A 86 9.27 -16.28 -7.18
CA VAL A 86 8.99 -15.15 -6.28
C VAL A 86 9.14 -13.81 -7.00
N LYS A 87 10.24 -13.61 -7.74
CA LYS A 87 10.49 -12.34 -8.43
C LYS A 87 9.58 -12.12 -9.63
N THR A 88 9.13 -13.18 -10.29
CA THR A 88 8.14 -13.08 -11.36
C THR A 88 6.79 -12.63 -10.80
N ILE A 89 6.34 -13.24 -9.70
CA ILE A 89 5.11 -12.80 -9.00
C ILE A 89 5.23 -11.33 -8.61
N ALA A 90 6.34 -10.94 -7.97
CA ALA A 90 6.58 -9.56 -7.57
C ALA A 90 6.56 -8.59 -8.77
N ALA A 91 7.22 -8.94 -9.88
CA ALA A 91 7.23 -8.12 -11.10
C ALA A 91 5.85 -7.97 -11.75
N VAL A 92 5.04 -9.04 -11.77
CA VAL A 92 3.66 -8.98 -12.28
C VAL A 92 2.83 -7.98 -11.45
N PHE A 93 2.98 -8.00 -10.13
CA PHE A 93 2.24 -7.07 -9.26
C PHE A 93 2.80 -5.64 -9.28
N ASP A 94 4.09 -5.45 -9.55
CA ASP A 94 4.63 -4.12 -9.87
C ASP A 94 3.99 -3.53 -11.12
N LEU A 95 3.81 -4.34 -12.17
CA LEU A 95 3.11 -3.91 -13.39
C LEU A 95 1.63 -3.64 -13.12
N ALA A 96 0.97 -4.47 -12.31
CA ALA A 96 -0.41 -4.23 -11.88
C ALA A 96 -0.54 -2.93 -11.06
N LEU A 97 0.44 -2.63 -10.20
CA LEU A 97 0.54 -1.38 -9.46
C LEU A 97 0.72 -0.20 -10.41
N ALA A 98 1.67 -0.28 -11.35
CA ALA A 98 1.91 0.76 -12.36
C ALA A 98 0.66 1.07 -13.20
N ALA A 99 -0.05 0.03 -13.63
CA ALA A 99 -1.31 0.17 -14.36
C ALA A 99 -2.39 0.85 -13.50
N GLY A 100 -2.51 0.47 -12.22
CA GLY A 100 -3.42 1.10 -11.27
C GLY A 100 -3.09 2.58 -11.03
N VAL A 101 -1.81 2.91 -10.85
CA VAL A 101 -1.31 4.29 -10.70
C VAL A 101 -1.63 5.11 -11.94
N ALA A 102 -1.36 4.59 -13.15
CA ALA A 102 -1.70 5.24 -14.41
C ALA A 102 -3.22 5.46 -14.53
N ALA A 103 -4.04 4.48 -14.15
CA ALA A 103 -5.50 4.59 -14.19
C ALA A 103 -6.03 5.67 -13.23
N VAL A 104 -5.49 5.74 -12.00
CA VAL A 104 -5.78 6.83 -11.04
C VAL A 104 -5.33 8.17 -11.60
N ALA A 105 -4.13 8.26 -12.14
CA ALA A 105 -3.57 9.48 -12.70
C ALA A 105 -4.40 10.02 -13.86
N TYR A 106 -4.81 9.15 -14.79
CA TYR A 106 -5.70 9.52 -15.88
C TYR A 106 -7.05 10.04 -15.33
N ARG A 107 -7.60 9.38 -14.31
CA ARG A 107 -8.87 9.79 -13.72
C ARG A 107 -8.82 11.16 -13.03
N VAL A 108 -7.67 11.50 -12.44
CA VAL A 108 -7.43 12.78 -11.75
C VAL A 108 -7.07 13.90 -12.74
N ARG A 109 -6.27 13.61 -13.77
CA ARG A 109 -5.67 14.64 -14.65
C ARG A 109 -6.21 14.69 -16.07
N GLY A 110 -6.85 13.63 -16.55
CA GLY A 110 -7.43 13.55 -17.90
C GLY A 110 -6.41 13.48 -19.05
N SER A 111 -5.12 13.34 -18.75
CA SER A 111 -4.03 13.29 -19.74
C SER A 111 -3.39 11.91 -19.75
N ILE A 112 -3.29 11.28 -20.93
CA ILE A 112 -2.69 9.95 -21.08
C ILE A 112 -1.17 10.01 -20.87
N ALA A 113 -0.54 11.13 -21.26
CA ALA A 113 0.89 11.35 -21.03
C ALA A 113 1.22 11.40 -19.53
N ILE A 114 0.44 12.15 -18.74
CA ILE A 114 0.60 12.19 -17.28
C ILE A 114 0.38 10.80 -16.66
N ALA A 115 -0.61 10.07 -17.16
CA ALA A 115 -0.88 8.71 -16.70
C ALA A 115 0.29 7.76 -16.98
N ALA A 116 0.85 7.80 -18.19
CA ALA A 116 1.99 7.00 -18.58
C ALA A 116 3.24 7.34 -17.76
N VAL A 117 3.51 8.64 -17.54
CA VAL A 117 4.62 9.10 -16.68
C VAL A 117 4.44 8.64 -15.24
N ALA A 118 3.23 8.73 -14.68
CA ALA A 118 2.96 8.28 -13.31
C ALA A 118 3.13 6.76 -13.16
N GLY A 119 2.61 5.98 -14.12
CA GLY A 119 2.76 4.53 -14.14
C GLY A 119 4.20 4.07 -14.32
N ALA A 120 4.96 4.68 -15.23
CA ALA A 120 6.39 4.36 -15.39
C ALA A 120 7.21 4.81 -14.17
N GLY A 121 6.90 5.98 -13.61
CA GLY A 121 7.59 6.54 -12.45
C GLY A 121 7.46 5.69 -11.19
N ILE A 122 6.31 5.05 -10.94
CA ILE A 122 6.15 4.20 -9.75
C ILE A 122 7.10 2.99 -9.78
N LEU A 123 7.39 2.45 -10.96
CA LEU A 123 8.29 1.30 -11.13
C LEU A 123 9.75 1.63 -10.80
N LEU A 124 10.10 2.92 -10.78
CA LEU A 124 11.42 3.45 -10.50
C LEU A 124 11.57 4.01 -9.08
N LEU A 125 10.49 4.05 -8.28
CA LEU A 125 10.61 4.49 -6.89
C LEU A 125 11.54 3.52 -6.12
N PRO A 126 12.52 4.03 -5.35
CA PRO A 126 13.47 3.21 -4.60
C PRO A 126 12.81 2.11 -3.76
N GLU A 127 11.77 2.46 -3.01
CA GLU A 127 11.08 1.52 -2.15
C GLU A 127 10.37 0.41 -2.95
N VAL A 128 9.84 0.74 -4.14
CA VAL A 128 9.13 -0.21 -5.00
C VAL A 128 10.07 -1.28 -5.53
N PHE A 129 11.13 -0.89 -6.25
CA PHE A 129 12.01 -1.88 -6.86
C PHE A 129 12.91 -2.58 -5.83
N LEU A 130 13.26 -1.94 -4.70
CA LEU A 130 14.01 -2.62 -3.65
C LEU A 130 13.16 -3.69 -2.97
N ASN A 131 11.89 -3.40 -2.69
CA ASN A 131 10.96 -4.38 -2.08
C ASN A 131 10.70 -5.56 -3.03
N SER A 132 10.44 -5.31 -4.32
CA SER A 132 10.10 -6.38 -5.26
C SER A 132 11.34 -7.04 -5.85
N ALA A 133 12.15 -6.29 -6.61
CA ALA A 133 13.21 -6.82 -7.45
C ALA A 133 14.44 -7.27 -6.67
N MET A 134 14.84 -6.55 -5.63
CA MET A 134 16.00 -6.93 -4.81
C MET A 134 15.60 -7.90 -3.68
N TRP A 135 14.57 -7.54 -2.89
CA TRP A 135 14.19 -8.28 -1.69
C TRP A 135 13.32 -9.50 -2.00
N GLY A 136 12.41 -9.44 -2.98
CA GLY A 136 11.42 -10.50 -3.21
C GLY A 136 10.28 -10.49 -2.18
N GLN A 137 9.88 -9.31 -1.72
CA GLN A 137 8.75 -9.12 -0.81
C GLN A 137 7.41 -8.98 -1.55
N ALA A 138 6.33 -9.23 -0.82
CA ALA A 138 4.97 -9.26 -1.37
C ALA A 138 4.18 -7.96 -1.15
N ASP A 139 4.81 -6.85 -0.72
CA ASP A 139 4.08 -5.62 -0.37
C ASP A 139 3.47 -4.92 -1.59
N GLY A 140 4.07 -5.09 -2.77
CA GLY A 140 3.50 -4.65 -4.04
C GLY A 140 2.16 -5.30 -4.37
N ILE A 141 1.92 -6.55 -3.93
CA ILE A 141 0.69 -7.32 -4.25
C ILE A 141 -0.54 -6.65 -3.64
N PHE A 142 -0.56 -6.49 -2.32
CA PHE A 142 -1.70 -5.90 -1.64
C PHE A 142 -1.81 -4.41 -1.95
N THR A 143 -0.69 -3.72 -2.17
CA THR A 143 -0.69 -2.28 -2.52
C THR A 143 -1.27 -2.04 -3.90
N ALA A 144 -0.98 -2.88 -4.90
CA ALA A 144 -1.63 -2.81 -6.21
C ALA A 144 -3.15 -2.91 -6.08
N LEU A 145 -3.64 -3.88 -5.30
CA LEU A 145 -5.07 -4.05 -5.03
C LEU A 145 -5.68 -2.83 -4.32
N LEU A 146 -4.98 -2.21 -3.37
CA LEU A 146 -5.41 -0.97 -2.70
C LEU A 146 -5.48 0.21 -3.68
N VAL A 147 -4.53 0.35 -4.60
CA VAL A 147 -4.56 1.41 -5.63
C VAL A 147 -5.73 1.20 -6.60
N TRP A 148 -5.99 -0.04 -7.02
CA TRP A 148 -7.17 -0.35 -7.83
C TRP A 148 -8.48 -0.15 -7.05
N SER A 149 -8.47 -0.39 -5.73
CA SER A 149 -9.59 -0.06 -4.86
C SER A 149 -9.86 1.46 -4.87
N ALA A 150 -8.81 2.28 -4.72
CA ALA A 150 -8.91 3.73 -4.84
C ALA A 150 -9.42 4.18 -6.22
N TRP A 151 -8.95 3.56 -7.31
CA TRP A 151 -9.50 3.80 -8.64
C TRP A 151 -11.00 3.47 -8.73
N GLY A 152 -11.44 2.37 -8.10
CA GLY A 152 -12.86 2.01 -7.96
C GLY A 152 -13.68 3.11 -7.27
N LEU A 153 -13.14 3.72 -6.21
CA LEU A 153 -13.79 4.86 -5.53
C LEU A 153 -13.87 6.10 -6.43
N LEU A 154 -12.80 6.45 -7.15
CA LEU A 154 -12.78 7.59 -8.08
C LEU A 154 -13.74 7.43 -9.27
N THR A 155 -14.04 6.19 -9.65
CA THR A 155 -14.97 5.83 -10.73
C THR A 155 -16.36 5.44 -10.22
N ARG A 156 -16.61 5.56 -8.91
CA ARG A 156 -17.86 5.18 -8.22
C ARG A 156 -18.28 3.71 -8.41
N ARG A 157 -17.32 2.83 -8.64
CA ARG A 157 -17.49 1.38 -8.66
C ARG A 157 -17.30 0.82 -7.25
N PHE A 158 -18.19 1.18 -6.34
CA PHE A 158 -18.02 0.93 -4.90
C PHE A 158 -17.89 -0.56 -4.54
N THR A 159 -18.68 -1.44 -5.16
CA THR A 159 -18.56 -2.89 -4.95
C THR A 159 -17.18 -3.40 -5.33
N LEU A 160 -16.66 -2.97 -6.49
CA LEU A 160 -15.32 -3.32 -6.93
C LEU A 160 -14.26 -2.81 -5.97
N ALA A 161 -14.39 -1.57 -5.49
CA ALA A 161 -13.46 -0.99 -4.52
C ALA A 161 -13.39 -1.81 -3.24
N TRP A 162 -14.54 -2.20 -2.69
CA TRP A 162 -14.64 -3.03 -1.49
C TRP A 162 -14.08 -4.44 -1.71
N VAL A 163 -14.39 -5.09 -2.84
CA VAL A 163 -13.84 -6.42 -3.18
C VAL A 163 -12.32 -6.37 -3.28
N LEU A 164 -11.76 -5.39 -3.98
CA LEU A 164 -10.30 -5.23 -4.11
C LEU A 164 -9.63 -4.97 -2.77
N PHE A 165 -10.25 -4.18 -1.88
CA PHE A 165 -9.75 -3.97 -0.53
C PHE A 165 -9.77 -5.27 0.29
N ALA A 166 -10.84 -6.05 0.20
CA ALA A 166 -10.93 -7.34 0.87
C ALA A 166 -9.89 -8.34 0.36
N LEU A 167 -9.62 -8.36 -0.95
CA LEU A 167 -8.55 -9.16 -1.54
C LEU A 167 -7.18 -8.67 -1.06
N ALA A 168 -6.94 -7.36 -0.96
CA ALA A 168 -5.69 -6.83 -0.40
C ALA A 168 -5.48 -7.30 1.05
N PHE A 169 -6.52 -7.22 1.88
CA PHE A 169 -6.52 -7.70 3.26
C PHE A 169 -6.33 -9.22 3.37
N SER A 170 -6.88 -9.98 2.43
CA SER A 170 -6.68 -11.43 2.36
C SER A 170 -5.23 -11.80 2.06
N VAL A 171 -4.50 -10.99 1.28
CA VAL A 171 -3.07 -11.20 0.98
C VAL A 171 -2.22 -10.89 2.21
N LYS A 172 -2.44 -9.73 2.84
CA LYS A 172 -1.63 -9.22 3.94
C LYS A 172 -2.46 -8.38 4.92
N LEU A 173 -2.28 -8.65 6.22
CA LEU A 173 -2.92 -7.91 7.33
C LEU A 173 -2.69 -6.40 7.24
N GLN A 174 -1.53 -6.00 6.72
CA GLN A 174 -1.10 -4.61 6.59
C GLN A 174 -2.03 -3.77 5.70
N ALA A 175 -2.85 -4.37 4.83
CA ALA A 175 -3.87 -3.63 4.10
C ALA A 175 -4.90 -2.95 5.04
N MET A 176 -5.06 -3.45 6.27
CA MET A 176 -5.93 -2.87 7.29
C MET A 176 -5.51 -1.46 7.73
N PHE A 177 -4.26 -1.05 7.49
CA PHE A 177 -3.83 0.33 7.74
C PHE A 177 -4.65 1.36 6.95
N LEU A 178 -5.21 0.96 5.80
CA LEU A 178 -6.08 1.78 4.97
C LEU A 178 -7.59 1.55 5.25
N LEU A 179 -7.95 0.82 6.32
CA LEU A 179 -9.34 0.66 6.72
C LEU A 179 -10.04 2.00 7.01
N PRO A 180 -9.42 2.98 7.70
CA PRO A 180 -10.04 4.29 7.91
C PRO A 180 -10.35 5.01 6.59
N PHE A 181 -9.52 4.83 5.56
CA PHE A 181 -9.72 5.41 4.23
C PHE A 181 -10.98 4.87 3.54
N ILE A 182 -11.16 3.54 3.49
CA ILE A 182 -12.34 2.96 2.82
C ILE A 182 -13.63 3.11 3.67
N ALA A 183 -13.50 3.14 5.00
CA ALA A 183 -14.60 3.45 5.91
C ALA A 183 -15.09 4.90 5.74
N LEU A 184 -14.17 5.86 5.64
CA LEU A 184 -14.53 7.24 5.31
C LEU A 184 -15.19 7.34 3.94
N ALA A 185 -14.67 6.63 2.93
CA ALA A 185 -15.31 6.58 1.62
C ALA A 185 -16.75 6.04 1.69
N PHE A 186 -16.99 5.00 2.48
CA PHE A 186 -18.34 4.44 2.68
C PHE A 186 -19.34 5.46 3.18
N ILE A 187 -18.95 6.26 4.17
CA ILE A 187 -19.79 7.30 4.77
C ILE A 187 -19.95 8.45 3.77
N VAL A 188 -18.83 9.02 3.31
CA VAL A 188 -18.81 10.25 2.51
C VAL A 188 -19.41 10.05 1.11
N GLN A 189 -19.15 8.91 0.46
CA GLN A 189 -19.68 8.59 -0.86
C GLN A 189 -20.99 7.80 -0.81
N ARG A 190 -21.56 7.58 0.39
CA ARG A 190 -22.85 6.91 0.62
C ARG A 190 -22.95 5.54 -0.06
N HIS A 191 -21.96 4.69 0.19
CA HIS A 191 -21.93 3.35 -0.37
C HIS A 191 -23.11 2.50 0.13
N ARG A 192 -23.58 1.57 -0.69
CA ARG A 192 -24.57 0.57 -0.25
C ARG A 192 -23.88 -0.49 0.62
N TRP A 193 -24.53 -0.90 1.71
CA TRP A 193 -24.05 -1.96 2.60
C TRP A 193 -23.79 -3.28 1.86
N ARG A 194 -24.53 -3.55 0.77
CA ARG A 194 -24.30 -4.70 -0.13
C ARG A 194 -22.87 -4.77 -0.66
N SER A 195 -22.20 -3.64 -0.89
CA SER A 195 -20.80 -3.62 -1.33
C SER A 195 -19.87 -4.26 -0.30
N VAL A 196 -20.14 -4.03 0.99
CA VAL A 196 -19.37 -4.60 2.10
C VAL A 196 -19.64 -6.10 2.22
N LEU A 197 -20.90 -6.54 2.08
CA LEU A 197 -21.21 -7.97 2.05
C LEU A 197 -20.51 -8.73 0.93
N VAL A 198 -20.51 -8.17 -0.28
CA VAL A 198 -19.84 -8.81 -1.42
C VAL A 198 -18.34 -8.91 -1.16
N ALA A 199 -17.74 -7.90 -0.52
CA ALA A 199 -16.35 -7.95 -0.08
C ALA A 199 -16.07 -9.01 0.99
N VAL A 200 -16.95 -9.16 1.99
CA VAL A 200 -16.86 -10.26 2.96
C VAL A 200 -16.95 -11.61 2.24
N GLY A 201 -17.88 -11.77 1.30
CA GLY A 201 -17.98 -12.96 0.46
C GLY A 201 -16.69 -13.23 -0.32
N ALA A 202 -16.12 -12.21 -0.97
CA ALA A 202 -14.86 -12.33 -1.69
C ALA A 202 -13.69 -12.73 -0.78
N LEU A 203 -13.59 -12.18 0.44
CA LEU A 203 -12.60 -12.57 1.44
C LEU A 203 -12.77 -14.05 1.82
N LEU A 204 -13.98 -14.49 2.15
CA LEU A 204 -14.25 -15.88 2.52
C LEU A 204 -13.96 -16.85 1.38
N LEU A 205 -14.25 -16.46 0.13
CA LEU A 205 -13.91 -17.25 -1.04
C LEU A 205 -12.41 -17.49 -1.19
N THR A 206 -11.56 -16.57 -0.71
CA THR A 206 -10.11 -16.79 -0.72
C THR A 206 -9.65 -17.95 0.17
N TYR A 207 -10.46 -18.37 1.14
CA TYR A 207 -10.13 -19.51 2.01
C TYR A 207 -10.55 -20.86 1.42
N VAL A 208 -11.47 -20.87 0.45
CA VAL A 208 -12.05 -22.11 -0.10
C VAL A 208 -11.00 -23.09 -0.63
N PRO A 209 -9.98 -22.68 -1.43
CA PRO A 209 -8.99 -23.65 -1.92
C PRO A 209 -8.19 -24.31 -0.80
N ALA A 210 -7.76 -23.56 0.23
CA ALA A 210 -7.06 -24.12 1.39
C ALA A 210 -7.96 -25.06 2.22
N LEU A 211 -9.25 -24.72 2.38
CA LEU A 211 -10.23 -25.61 3.04
C LEU A 211 -10.40 -26.92 2.29
N ILE A 212 -10.51 -26.87 0.95
CA ILE A 212 -10.58 -28.07 0.09
C ILE A 212 -9.30 -28.91 0.22
N ALA A 213 -8.14 -28.26 0.33
CA ALA A 213 -6.86 -28.93 0.56
C ALA A 213 -6.70 -29.52 1.98
N GLY A 214 -7.68 -29.30 2.89
CA GLY A 214 -7.71 -29.88 4.22
C GLY A 214 -7.33 -28.94 5.37
N ARG A 215 -7.12 -27.64 5.12
CA ARG A 215 -6.77 -26.67 6.17
C ARG A 215 -7.98 -26.43 7.07
N SER A 216 -7.77 -26.39 8.38
CA SER A 216 -8.85 -26.10 9.33
C SER A 216 -9.22 -24.62 9.36
N VAL A 217 -10.50 -24.33 9.61
CA VAL A 217 -10.99 -22.94 9.80
C VAL A 217 -10.24 -22.25 10.95
N GLY A 218 -9.97 -22.97 12.04
CA GLY A 218 -9.21 -22.45 13.17
C GLY A 218 -7.79 -22.02 12.78
N SER A 219 -7.09 -22.82 11.97
CA SER A 219 -5.75 -22.46 11.47
C SER A 219 -5.78 -21.24 10.54
N LEU A 220 -6.82 -21.09 9.73
CA LEU A 220 -6.97 -19.92 8.85
C LEU A 220 -7.27 -18.65 9.65
N ALA A 221 -8.11 -18.74 10.68
CA ALA A 221 -8.41 -17.62 11.56
C ALA A 221 -7.22 -17.20 12.42
N SER A 222 -6.38 -18.16 12.85
CA SER A 222 -5.24 -17.89 13.74
C SER A 222 -4.10 -17.13 13.06
N VAL A 223 -3.96 -17.20 11.72
CA VAL A 223 -2.84 -16.54 11.00
C VAL A 223 -2.69 -15.07 11.39
N TYR A 224 -3.79 -14.32 11.49
CA TYR A 224 -3.74 -12.91 11.90
C TYR A 224 -3.31 -12.72 13.36
N LEU A 225 -3.74 -13.60 14.26
CA LEU A 225 -3.37 -13.56 15.68
C LEU A 225 -1.90 -13.93 15.89
N ASP A 226 -1.45 -14.97 15.19
CA ASP A 226 -0.09 -15.49 15.24
C ASP A 226 0.90 -14.42 14.73
N GLN A 227 0.52 -13.66 13.70
CA GLN A 227 1.33 -12.54 13.19
C GLN A 227 1.52 -11.41 14.20
N VAL A 228 0.51 -11.07 14.99
CA VAL A 228 0.60 -9.99 16.00
C VAL A 228 1.46 -10.42 17.20
N GLY A 229 1.45 -11.71 17.56
CA GLY A 229 2.18 -12.25 18.70
C GLY A 229 3.61 -12.73 18.42
N ALA A 230 4.02 -12.85 17.14
CA ALA A 230 5.25 -13.56 16.75
C ALA A 230 6.55 -12.95 17.29
N LYS A 231 6.63 -11.63 17.46
CA LYS A 231 7.84 -10.94 17.94
C LYS A 231 7.48 -9.94 19.02
N LYS A 232 8.02 -10.15 20.24
CA LYS A 232 7.90 -9.20 21.37
C LYS A 232 8.88 -8.02 21.22
N LEU A 233 8.84 -7.35 20.07
CA LEU A 233 9.64 -6.17 19.74
C LEU A 233 8.70 -5.01 19.45
N LEU A 234 9.05 -3.81 19.93
CA LEU A 234 8.25 -2.61 19.68
C LEU A 234 8.45 -2.04 18.27
N ALA A 235 9.61 -2.31 17.66
CA ALA A 235 9.96 -1.88 16.31
C ALA A 235 10.89 -2.93 15.67
N VAL A 236 10.58 -3.39 14.46
CA VAL A 236 11.37 -4.40 13.72
C VAL A 236 11.94 -3.78 12.45
N GLY A 237 13.05 -3.07 12.59
CA GLY A 237 13.70 -2.34 11.47
C GLY A 237 12.92 -1.10 11.00
N VAL A 238 11.82 -0.74 11.66
CA VAL A 238 10.95 0.37 11.26
C VAL A 238 11.40 1.70 11.85
N ALA A 239 11.42 2.77 11.06
CA ALA A 239 11.75 4.12 11.53
C ALA A 239 10.52 4.83 12.16
N ASN A 240 9.93 4.27 13.23
CA ASN A 240 8.71 4.80 13.85
C ASN A 240 8.93 5.34 15.28
N MET A 241 7.85 5.79 15.94
CA MET A 241 7.97 6.43 17.25
C MET A 241 8.46 5.53 18.38
N TYR A 242 8.46 4.21 18.18
CA TYR A 242 8.94 3.26 19.18
C TYR A 242 10.45 3.06 19.15
N GLN A 243 11.17 3.66 18.20
CA GLN A 243 12.63 3.62 18.14
C GLN A 243 13.31 4.25 19.36
N TRP A 244 12.62 5.16 20.04
CA TRP A 244 13.12 5.81 21.27
C TRP A 244 12.71 5.08 22.55
N ILE A 245 12.03 3.93 22.44
CA ILE A 245 11.54 3.16 23.58
C ILE A 245 12.17 1.76 23.57
N PRO A 246 13.00 1.41 24.58
CA PRO A 246 13.59 0.09 24.65
C PRO A 246 12.55 -1.04 24.68
N SER A 247 12.75 -2.10 23.88
CA SER A 247 11.80 -3.22 23.78
C SER A 247 11.63 -4.02 25.08
N LYS A 248 12.48 -3.83 26.10
CA LYS A 248 12.25 -4.40 27.45
C LYS A 248 10.92 -3.94 28.08
N PHE A 249 10.38 -2.81 27.64
CA PHE A 249 9.08 -2.29 28.09
C PHE A 249 7.89 -2.80 27.26
N TYR A 250 8.10 -3.77 26.36
CA TYR A 250 7.07 -4.29 25.47
C TYR A 250 5.74 -4.64 26.18
N PRO A 251 5.71 -5.37 27.32
CA PRO A 251 4.45 -5.76 27.96
C PRO A 251 3.54 -4.59 28.33
N THR A 252 4.12 -3.43 28.64
CA THR A 252 3.38 -2.22 29.03
C THR A 252 3.17 -1.28 27.84
N VAL A 253 4.19 -1.10 27.01
CA VAL A 253 4.19 -0.12 25.92
C VAL A 253 3.36 -0.61 24.73
N PHE A 254 3.31 -1.91 24.47
CA PHE A 254 2.50 -2.47 23.38
C PHE A 254 1.00 -2.16 23.56
N PRO A 255 0.33 -2.52 24.67
CA PRO A 255 -1.09 -2.24 24.84
C PRO A 255 -1.39 -0.73 24.92
N ALA A 256 -0.55 0.04 25.62
CA ALA A 256 -0.70 1.50 25.68
C ALA A 256 -0.55 2.15 24.29
N GLY A 257 0.42 1.67 23.50
CA GLY A 257 0.66 2.09 22.14
C GLY A 257 -0.50 1.78 21.19
N LEU A 258 -1.11 0.60 21.33
CA LEU A 258 -2.30 0.24 20.57
C LEU A 258 -3.48 1.16 20.89
N LEU A 259 -3.75 1.42 22.17
CA LEU A 259 -4.81 2.35 22.60
C LEU A 259 -4.55 3.77 22.08
N PHE A 260 -3.30 4.25 22.18
CA PHE A 260 -2.89 5.54 21.64
C PHE A 260 -3.13 5.62 20.13
N ALA A 261 -2.73 4.60 19.37
CA ALA A 261 -2.93 4.54 17.93
C ALA A 261 -4.42 4.60 17.56
N VAL A 262 -5.27 3.82 18.25
CA VAL A 262 -6.73 3.84 18.05
C VAL A 262 -7.29 5.24 18.33
N ALA A 263 -6.88 5.87 19.43
CA ALA A 263 -7.34 7.22 19.81
C ALA A 263 -6.95 8.27 18.75
N VAL A 264 -5.70 8.26 18.27
CA VAL A 264 -5.21 9.18 17.24
C VAL A 264 -5.93 8.96 15.90
N VAL A 265 -6.12 7.71 15.48
CA VAL A 265 -6.86 7.38 14.25
C VAL A 265 -8.32 7.81 14.36
N ALA A 266 -8.98 7.55 15.50
CA ALA A 266 -10.35 7.97 15.74
C ALA A 266 -10.51 9.49 15.70
N LEU A 267 -9.58 10.23 16.33
CA LEU A 267 -9.54 11.69 16.26
C LEU A 267 -9.38 12.17 14.82
N LEU A 268 -8.43 11.60 14.07
CA LEU A 268 -8.20 11.98 12.68
C LEU A 268 -9.42 11.71 11.80
N VAL A 269 -10.08 10.55 11.96
CA VAL A 269 -11.33 10.21 11.27
C VAL A 269 -12.44 11.21 11.61
N ALA A 270 -12.59 11.59 12.88
CA ALA A 270 -13.58 12.59 13.30
C ALA A 270 -13.30 13.96 12.66
N LEU A 271 -12.04 14.39 12.58
CA LEU A 271 -11.65 15.62 11.92
C LEU A 271 -11.92 15.57 10.41
N TYR A 272 -11.65 14.45 9.76
CA TYR A 272 -11.95 14.24 8.34
C TYR A 272 -13.45 14.24 8.06
N LEU A 273 -14.27 13.61 8.91
CA LEU A 273 -15.73 13.64 8.75
C LEU A 273 -16.28 15.07 8.87
N ARG A 274 -15.76 15.88 9.79
CA ARG A 274 -16.16 17.29 9.94
C ARG A 274 -15.84 18.16 8.73
N GLN A 275 -14.83 17.77 7.96
CA GLN A 275 -14.33 18.55 6.81
C GLN A 275 -14.53 17.81 5.49
N ALA A 276 -15.39 16.78 5.47
CA ALA A 276 -15.59 15.95 4.30
C ALA A 276 -16.23 16.78 3.17
N PRO A 277 -15.66 16.78 1.96
CA PRO A 277 -16.28 17.40 0.81
C PRO A 277 -17.55 16.63 0.39
N PRO A 278 -18.39 17.22 -0.48
CA PRO A 278 -19.53 16.52 -1.06
C PRO A 278 -19.11 15.19 -1.74
N PRO A 279 -20.01 14.18 -1.77
CA PRO A 279 -19.74 12.88 -2.39
C PRO A 279 -19.15 13.00 -3.80
N GLU A 280 -19.62 13.98 -4.57
CA GLU A 280 -19.25 14.30 -5.96
C GLU A 280 -17.77 14.61 -6.12
N GLU A 281 -17.18 15.29 -5.13
CA GLU A 281 -15.83 15.88 -5.16
C GLU A 281 -14.83 15.17 -4.23
N SER A 282 -15.31 14.20 -3.44
CA SER A 282 -14.53 13.48 -2.44
C SER A 282 -13.37 12.62 -2.96
N GLY A 283 -13.30 12.35 -4.27
CA GLY A 283 -12.30 11.43 -4.85
C GLY A 283 -10.84 11.81 -4.55
N PRO A 284 -10.35 12.98 -5.01
CA PRO A 284 -8.99 13.43 -4.71
C PRO A 284 -8.71 13.61 -3.22
N TRP A 285 -9.72 14.01 -2.44
CA TRP A 285 -9.62 14.10 -0.98
C TRP A 285 -9.38 12.72 -0.33
N LEU A 286 -10.10 11.68 -0.78
CA LEU A 286 -9.89 10.30 -0.32
C LEU A 286 -8.48 9.79 -0.61
N LEU A 287 -7.85 10.17 -1.73
CA LEU A 287 -6.44 9.82 -1.99
C LEU A 287 -5.51 10.40 -0.92
N ARG A 288 -5.74 11.65 -0.51
CA ARG A 288 -4.98 12.32 0.56
C ARG A 288 -5.22 11.67 1.92
N VAL A 289 -6.46 11.27 2.22
CA VAL A 289 -6.79 10.49 3.41
C VAL A 289 -6.02 9.16 3.39
N GLY A 290 -6.03 8.43 2.27
CA GLY A 290 -5.29 7.18 2.10
C GLY A 290 -3.78 7.34 2.34
N ALA A 291 -3.18 8.40 1.80
CA ALA A 291 -1.78 8.73 2.06
C ALA A 291 -1.53 9.01 3.55
N ALA A 292 -2.34 9.85 4.17
CA ALA A 292 -2.18 10.24 5.57
C ALA A 292 -2.31 9.05 6.53
N VAL A 293 -3.35 8.22 6.38
CA VAL A 293 -3.50 7.03 7.25
C VAL A 293 -2.45 5.98 6.94
N GLY A 294 -2.08 5.81 5.67
CA GLY A 294 -1.07 4.86 5.22
C GLY A 294 0.34 5.14 5.76
N VAL A 295 0.66 6.40 6.06
CA VAL A 295 1.93 6.75 6.73
C VAL A 295 1.77 6.93 8.24
N LEU A 296 0.65 7.45 8.72
CA LEU A 296 0.45 7.70 10.15
C LEU A 296 0.32 6.41 10.95
N VAL A 297 -0.49 5.46 10.49
CA VAL A 297 -0.78 4.20 11.19
C VAL A 297 0.50 3.38 11.47
N PRO A 298 1.36 3.06 10.48
CA PRO A 298 2.61 2.34 10.76
C PRO A 298 3.61 3.16 11.60
N PHE A 299 3.48 4.50 11.63
CA PHE A 299 4.30 5.34 12.50
C PHE A 299 3.90 5.26 13.97
N ILE A 300 2.60 5.16 14.25
CA ILE A 300 2.06 5.19 15.62
C ILE A 300 1.71 3.82 16.20
N LEU A 301 1.73 2.74 15.42
CA LEU A 301 1.51 1.39 15.94
C LEU A 301 2.83 0.74 16.41
N PRO A 302 2.82 -0.02 17.52
CA PRO A 302 3.96 -0.83 17.94
C PRO A 302 4.06 -2.10 17.08
N ALA A 303 5.19 -2.81 17.18
CA ALA A 303 5.46 -4.07 16.49
C ALA A 303 5.39 -3.98 14.94
N MET A 304 5.80 -2.83 14.39
CA MET A 304 5.80 -2.59 12.94
C MET A 304 7.15 -2.99 12.30
N HIS A 305 7.12 -3.29 10.99
CA HIS A 305 8.29 -3.62 10.17
C HIS A 305 8.70 -2.46 9.25
N ASP A 306 9.99 -2.42 8.89
CA ASP A 306 10.62 -1.50 7.92
C ASP A 306 9.79 -1.18 6.67
N ARG A 307 9.15 -2.19 6.07
CA ARG A 307 8.37 -2.07 4.82
C ARG A 307 6.92 -1.64 4.97
N TYR A 308 6.44 -1.40 6.18
CA TYR A 308 5.02 -1.12 6.42
C TYR A 308 4.56 0.27 5.96
N PHE A 309 5.48 1.15 5.58
CA PHE A 309 5.18 2.44 4.97
C PHE A 309 4.90 2.37 3.46
N TYR A 310 5.17 1.23 2.81
CA TYR A 310 5.11 1.05 1.35
C TYR A 310 3.78 1.56 0.74
N ALA A 311 2.65 1.12 1.28
CA ALA A 311 1.34 1.55 0.77
C ALA A 311 1.11 3.05 0.99
N GLY A 312 1.55 3.60 2.12
CA GLY A 312 1.48 5.03 2.41
C GLY A 312 2.33 5.87 1.45
N ALA A 313 3.54 5.42 1.13
CA ALA A 313 4.43 6.07 0.17
C ALA A 313 3.83 6.07 -1.25
N VAL A 314 3.26 4.94 -1.70
CA VAL A 314 2.55 4.85 -2.99
C VAL A 314 1.35 5.80 -3.05
N PHE A 315 0.51 5.85 -2.00
CA PHE A 315 -0.60 6.80 -1.95
C PHE A 315 -0.11 8.26 -1.89
N THR A 316 1.02 8.51 -1.23
CA THR A 316 1.68 9.84 -1.21
C THR A 316 2.14 10.23 -2.62
N ALA A 317 2.67 9.28 -3.41
CA ALA A 317 3.01 9.49 -4.82
C ALA A 317 1.77 9.82 -5.66
N LEU A 318 0.64 9.15 -5.44
CA LEU A 318 -0.64 9.51 -6.08
C LEU A 318 -1.07 10.94 -5.71
N CYS A 319 -0.82 11.39 -4.49
CA CYS A 319 -1.17 12.74 -4.05
C CYS A 319 -0.36 13.83 -4.75
N VAL A 320 0.84 13.54 -5.27
CA VAL A 320 1.61 14.50 -6.10
C VAL A 320 0.83 14.93 -7.35
N LEU A 321 -0.03 14.06 -7.88
CA LEU A 321 -0.88 14.33 -9.03
C LEU A 321 -2.01 15.31 -8.68
N VAL A 322 -2.46 15.31 -7.42
CA VAL A 322 -3.50 16.21 -6.91
C VAL A 322 -2.87 17.53 -6.44
N ASP A 323 -1.70 17.46 -5.81
CA ASP A 323 -1.01 18.60 -5.22
C ASP A 323 0.51 18.35 -5.17
N ARG A 324 1.27 19.17 -5.90
CA ARG A 324 2.72 18.98 -6.06
C ARG A 324 3.49 19.12 -4.75
N ARG A 325 2.90 19.71 -3.71
CA ARG A 325 3.51 19.83 -2.37
C ARG A 325 3.78 18.47 -1.71
N TYR A 326 3.10 17.41 -2.15
CA TYR A 326 3.38 16.04 -1.71
C TYR A 326 4.71 15.47 -2.23
N LEU A 327 5.37 16.13 -3.20
CA LEU A 327 6.66 15.68 -3.70
C LEU A 327 7.75 15.72 -2.61
N GLY A 328 7.73 16.75 -1.77
CA GLY A 328 8.66 16.88 -0.64
C GLY A 328 8.59 15.69 0.34
N PRO A 329 7.43 15.39 0.97
CA PRO A 329 7.33 14.26 1.86
C PRO A 329 7.53 12.93 1.15
N LEU A 330 7.16 12.79 -0.14
CA LEU A 330 7.48 11.58 -0.91
C LEU A 330 8.98 11.32 -0.97
N VAL A 331 9.79 12.33 -1.28
CA VAL A 331 11.26 12.19 -1.33
C VAL A 331 11.81 11.77 0.03
N VAL A 332 11.30 12.35 1.12
CA VAL A 332 11.70 11.96 2.48
C VAL A 332 11.31 10.51 2.78
N LEU A 333 10.09 10.08 2.43
CA LEU A 333 9.65 8.68 2.59
C LEU A 333 10.51 7.70 1.79
N GLN A 334 10.90 8.05 0.56
CA GLN A 334 11.81 7.20 -0.21
C GLN A 334 13.18 7.10 0.43
N PHE A 335 13.72 8.21 0.92
CA PHE A 335 15.01 8.24 1.62
C PHE A 335 14.97 7.36 2.87
N THR A 336 13.98 7.55 3.74
CA THR A 336 13.85 6.79 4.98
C THR A 336 13.58 5.30 4.73
N ALA A 337 12.82 4.95 3.68
CA ALA A 337 12.64 3.56 3.27
C ALA A 337 13.97 2.91 2.88
N VAL A 338 14.79 3.57 2.05
CA VAL A 338 16.13 3.05 1.68
C VAL A 338 17.02 2.88 2.91
N MET A 339 17.03 3.86 3.82
CA MET A 339 17.80 3.76 5.07
C MET A 339 17.31 2.62 5.95
N ALA A 340 15.99 2.45 6.09
CA ALA A 340 15.39 1.37 6.87
C ALA A 340 15.66 -0.02 6.27
N TYR A 341 15.69 -0.12 4.94
CA TYR A 341 15.93 -1.39 4.24
C TYR A 341 17.41 -1.78 4.27
N SER A 342 18.30 -0.80 4.46
CA SER A 342 19.75 -1.00 4.31
C SER A 342 20.37 -2.10 5.17
N PRO A 343 20.00 -2.27 6.46
CA PRO A 343 20.60 -3.32 7.28
C PRO A 343 20.12 -4.71 6.84
N PHE A 344 18.91 -4.80 6.28
CA PHE A 344 18.40 -6.07 5.78
C PHE A 344 19.05 -6.46 4.45
N LEU A 345 19.06 -5.53 3.49
CA LEU A 345 19.48 -5.78 2.10
C LEU A 345 20.99 -5.81 1.90
N TRP A 346 21.72 -4.94 2.59
CA TRP A 346 23.16 -4.79 2.41
C TRP A 346 23.97 -5.19 3.65
N GLY A 347 23.31 -5.57 4.75
CA GLY A 347 24.00 -5.89 6.01
C GLY A 347 24.68 -4.68 6.66
N ALA A 348 24.39 -3.46 6.18
CA ALA A 348 25.02 -2.23 6.61
C ALA A 348 23.97 -1.25 7.14
N THR A 349 24.16 -0.76 8.37
CA THR A 349 23.35 0.31 8.95
C THR A 349 24.01 1.64 8.64
N VAL A 350 23.52 2.34 7.60
CA VAL A 350 24.03 3.66 7.22
C VAL A 350 23.71 4.71 8.27
N LEU A 351 22.46 4.72 8.75
CA LEU A 351 21.99 5.57 9.84
C LEU A 351 21.22 4.70 10.84
N PRO A 352 21.37 4.95 12.15
CA PRO A 352 20.59 4.21 13.14
C PRO A 352 19.10 4.55 13.02
N TYR A 353 18.23 3.56 13.24
CA TYR A 353 16.78 3.70 13.02
C TYR A 353 16.14 4.85 13.80
N TRP A 354 16.62 5.17 15.00
CA TRP A 354 16.13 6.32 15.78
C TRP A 354 16.42 7.66 15.09
N ALA A 355 17.53 7.76 14.36
CA ALA A 355 17.88 8.96 13.59
C ALA A 355 17.03 9.05 12.32
N VAL A 356 16.78 7.92 11.66
CA VAL A 356 15.88 7.82 10.49
C VAL A 356 14.42 8.12 10.87
N ALA A 357 14.01 7.82 12.11
CA ALA A 357 12.66 8.09 12.61
C ALA A 357 12.34 9.59 12.71
N ILE A 358 13.35 10.48 12.80
CA ILE A 358 13.16 11.94 12.84
C ILE A 358 12.64 12.49 11.50
N PRO A 359 13.33 12.31 10.35
CA PRO A 359 12.78 12.71 9.06
C PRO A 359 11.51 11.92 8.70
N GLN A 360 11.37 10.67 9.15
CA GLN A 360 10.12 9.92 8.97
C GLN A 360 8.93 10.61 9.66
N LEU A 361 9.11 11.03 10.92
CA LEU A 361 8.09 11.81 11.65
C LEU A 361 7.76 13.10 10.89
N GLY A 362 8.79 13.82 10.42
CA GLY A 362 8.61 15.02 9.61
C GLY A 362 7.75 14.78 8.36
N ALA A 363 8.02 13.69 7.62
CA ALA A 363 7.24 13.31 6.46
C ALA A 363 5.78 12.94 6.82
N VAL A 364 5.59 12.15 7.88
CA VAL A 364 4.25 11.77 8.38
C VAL A 364 3.43 13.01 8.73
N LEU A 365 3.98 13.91 9.53
CA LEU A 365 3.31 15.16 9.92
C LEU A 365 3.02 16.04 8.69
N TRP A 366 3.94 16.09 7.73
CA TRP A 366 3.75 16.86 6.50
C TRP A 366 2.63 16.29 5.63
N VAL A 367 2.57 14.97 5.41
CA VAL A 367 1.47 14.30 4.67
C VAL A 367 0.14 14.53 5.37
N VAL A 368 0.08 14.35 6.70
CA VAL A 368 -1.13 14.59 7.48
C VAL A 368 -1.56 16.07 7.36
N TRP A 369 -0.65 17.02 7.52
CA TRP A 369 -0.96 18.45 7.37
C TRP A 369 -1.47 18.80 5.97
N LEU A 370 -0.85 18.28 4.90
CA LEU A 370 -1.32 18.49 3.53
C LEU A 370 -2.68 17.86 3.25
N SER A 371 -3.01 16.78 3.95
CA SER A 371 -4.29 16.07 3.79
C SER A 371 -5.47 16.81 4.41
N MET A 372 -5.20 17.65 5.42
CA MET A 372 -6.21 18.48 6.04
C MET A 372 -6.70 19.50 5.01
N PRO A 373 -8.02 19.62 4.80
CA PRO A 373 -8.59 20.74 4.07
C PRO A 373 -8.06 22.03 4.69
N ARG A 374 -7.29 22.82 3.92
CA ARG A 374 -7.13 24.22 4.28
C ARG A 374 -8.54 24.78 4.24
N GLY A 375 -8.97 25.43 5.32
CA GLY A 375 -10.28 26.06 5.36
C GLY A 375 -10.53 26.85 4.08
N PHE A 376 -11.81 27.05 3.76
CA PHE A 376 -12.30 28.04 2.80
C PHE A 376 -11.85 29.47 3.22
N ALA A 377 -10.53 29.69 3.27
CA ALA A 377 -9.85 30.94 3.51
C ALA A 377 -9.57 31.58 2.15
N SER A 378 -10.65 31.89 1.46
CA SER A 378 -10.77 33.03 0.57
C SER A 378 -12.23 33.45 0.69
N GLY A 379 -12.47 34.58 1.36
CA GLY A 379 -13.80 35.11 1.62
C GLY A 379 -14.57 35.40 0.34
N ALA A 380 -15.49 34.51 -0.01
CA ALA A 380 -16.64 34.84 -0.82
C ALA A 380 -17.87 34.42 -0.02
N THR A 381 -18.51 35.42 0.60
CA THR A 381 -19.87 35.28 1.10
C THR A 381 -20.80 34.87 -0.07
N PRO A 382 -21.87 34.10 0.17
CA PRO A 382 -22.81 33.67 -0.88
C PRO A 382 -23.60 34.80 -1.57
N VAL A 383 -23.31 36.08 -1.29
CA VAL A 383 -24.12 37.22 -1.72
C VAL A 383 -23.74 37.72 -3.13
N ASP A 384 -22.59 37.31 -3.67
CA ASP A 384 -22.06 37.92 -4.90
C ASP A 384 -22.35 37.13 -6.20
N ARG A 385 -23.24 36.13 -6.16
CA ARG A 385 -23.63 35.35 -7.35
C ARG A 385 -24.85 35.89 -8.10
N ASP A 386 -25.62 36.80 -7.51
CA ASP A 386 -26.86 37.31 -8.13
C ASP A 386 -26.69 38.63 -8.89
N ALA A 387 -25.52 39.28 -8.83
CA ALA A 387 -25.32 40.59 -9.46
C ALA A 387 -24.85 40.55 -10.93
N ARG A 388 -24.70 39.37 -11.55
CA ARG A 388 -24.27 39.24 -12.96
C ARG A 388 -25.31 38.62 -13.90
N ALA A 389 -26.59 38.69 -13.52
CA ALA A 389 -27.70 38.28 -14.37
C ALA A 389 -28.37 39.44 -15.14
N TYR A 390 -27.89 40.68 -14.97
CA TYR A 390 -28.42 41.85 -15.69
C TYR A 390 -27.27 42.75 -16.18
N THR A 391 -26.60 42.30 -17.24
CA THR A 391 -25.89 43.16 -18.19
C THR A 391 -26.07 42.61 -19.58
#